data_AF-R9LEC9-F1
#
_entry.id   AF-R9LEC9-F1
#
_cell.length_a   1.000
_cell.length_b   1.000
_cell.length_c   1.000
_cell.angle_alpha   90.00
_cell.angle_beta   90.00
_cell.angle_gamma   90.00
#
_symmetry.space_group_name_H-M   'P 1'
#
loop_
_entity.id
_entity.type
_entity.pdbx_description
1 polymer ?
#
loop_
_entity_poly.entity_id
_entity_poly.type
_entity_poly.pdbx_seq_one_letter_code
_entity_poly.pdbx_strand_id
1 'polypeptide(L)'
;MHKICSRTHYFDRYYPKLMGMADYQQVLPNMAPEAFQIDKQIEQRLREDPQVYENFKNFPALYQRVRIDTIQSVLQQPELFQRRLDKFIACTKANQMYGQWHDGGRLLEV
;
A
#
# COMPACT_ATOMS: atom_id res chain seq x y z
N MET A 1 16.71 -18.69 10.38
CA MET A 1 16.57 -17.77 9.23
C MET A 1 15.42 -18.27 8.39
N HIS A 2 14.39 -17.45 8.15
CA HIS A 2 13.35 -17.53 7.10
C HIS A 2 12.17 -16.68 7.62
N LYS A 3 12.33 -15.35 7.55
CA LYS A 3 11.18 -14.45 7.68
C LYS A 3 10.49 -14.43 6.33
N ILE A 4 9.57 -15.36 6.15
CA ILE A 4 8.58 -15.33 5.08
C ILE A 4 7.69 -14.12 5.38
N CYS A 5 8.10 -12.94 4.90
CA CYS A 5 7.29 -11.73 4.94
C CYS A 5 6.35 -11.74 3.71
N SER A 6 5.48 -12.74 3.67
CA SER A 6 4.34 -12.79 2.75
C SER A 6 3.09 -13.02 3.60
N ARG A 7 2.72 -11.96 4.31
CA ARG A 7 1.37 -11.78 4.82
C ARG A 7 1.00 -10.35 4.52
N THR A 8 0.27 -10.19 3.44
CA THR A 8 -0.47 -8.99 3.07
C THR A 8 -1.03 -8.34 4.33
N HIS A 9 -0.47 -7.18 4.72
CA HIS A 9 -0.91 -6.41 5.89
C HIS A 9 -2.40 -6.01 5.81
N TYR A 10 -3.02 -6.15 4.63
CA TYR A 10 -4.46 -6.03 4.42
C TYR A 10 -5.26 -7.09 5.20
N PHE A 11 -4.86 -8.36 5.16
CA PHE A 11 -5.61 -9.44 5.83
C PHE A 11 -5.46 -9.38 7.35
N ASP A 12 -4.25 -9.13 7.88
CA ASP A 12 -4.02 -9.17 9.33
C ASP A 12 -4.55 -7.94 10.10
N ARG A 13 -4.85 -6.84 9.41
CA ARG A 13 -5.48 -5.65 10.02
C ARG A 13 -6.98 -5.83 10.25
N TYR A 14 -7.65 -6.62 9.40
CA TYR A 14 -9.11 -6.80 9.41
C TYR A 14 -9.55 -8.20 9.87
N TYR A 15 -8.62 -9.16 9.99
CA TYR A 15 -8.87 -10.44 10.65
C TYR A 15 -8.38 -10.39 12.10
N PRO A 16 -9.24 -10.18 13.10
CA PRO A 16 -8.87 -10.50 14.47
C PRO A 16 -8.51 -11.99 14.53
N LYS A 17 -7.36 -12.32 15.14
CA LYS A 17 -6.80 -13.68 15.27
C LYS A 17 -7.72 -14.69 16.00
N LEU A 18 -8.98 -14.35 16.28
CA LEU A 18 -9.89 -15.03 17.20
C LEU A 18 -11.33 -15.19 16.66
N MET A 19 -11.59 -15.00 15.36
CA MET A 19 -12.95 -15.08 14.80
C MET A 19 -13.12 -16.36 13.96
N GLY A 20 -14.12 -17.17 14.31
CA GLY A 20 -14.47 -18.39 13.59
C GLY A 20 -15.00 -18.10 12.17
N MET A 21 -14.91 -19.09 11.28
CA MET A 21 -15.22 -18.94 9.84
C MET A 21 -16.62 -18.41 9.51
N ALA A 22 -17.57 -18.45 10.46
CA ALA A 22 -18.97 -18.10 10.25
C ALA A 22 -19.27 -16.59 10.22
N ASP A 23 -18.40 -15.74 10.79
CA ASP A 23 -18.71 -14.31 10.95
C ASP A 23 -17.88 -13.38 10.02
N TYR A 24 -17.05 -13.95 9.13
CA TYR A 24 -16.11 -13.18 8.32
C TYR A 24 -16.76 -12.14 7.42
N GLN A 25 -17.95 -12.41 6.89
CA GLN A 25 -18.62 -11.49 5.96
C GLN A 25 -19.03 -10.17 6.62
N GLN A 26 -19.15 -10.10 7.95
CA GLN A 26 -19.58 -8.89 8.66
C GLN A 26 -18.44 -7.94 9.05
N VAL A 27 -17.19 -8.40 9.02
CA VAL A 27 -15.98 -7.64 9.42
C VAL A 27 -15.08 -7.27 8.26
N LEU A 28 -15.36 -7.78 7.05
CA LEU A 28 -14.58 -7.45 5.88
C LEU A 28 -14.87 -6.02 5.43
N PRO A 29 -13.85 -5.16 5.32
CA PRO A 29 -14.02 -3.87 4.68
C PRO A 29 -14.42 -4.09 3.22
N ASN A 30 -15.05 -3.08 2.62
CA ASN A 30 -15.35 -3.11 1.21
C ASN A 30 -14.04 -3.34 0.41
N MET A 31 -13.90 -4.53 -0.19
CA MET A 31 -12.72 -4.94 -0.95
C MET A 31 -12.82 -4.55 -2.44
N ALA A 32 -13.88 -3.84 -2.82
CA ALA A 32 -14.02 -3.33 -4.17
C ALA A 32 -12.80 -2.47 -4.54
N PRO A 33 -12.21 -2.63 -5.73
CA PRO A 33 -11.07 -1.81 -6.18
C PRO A 33 -11.32 -0.29 -6.06
N GLU A 34 -12.58 0.12 -6.17
CA GLU A 34 -13.07 1.49 -6.10
C GLU A 34 -13.14 2.03 -4.66
N ALA A 35 -13.12 1.16 -3.66
CA ALA A 35 -13.14 1.54 -2.24
C ALA A 35 -11.75 1.94 -1.72
N PHE A 36 -10.69 1.74 -2.51
CA PHE A 36 -9.34 2.17 -2.15
C PHE A 36 -9.24 3.69 -2.12
N GLN A 37 -8.88 4.24 -0.96
CA GLN A 37 -8.71 5.67 -0.74
C GLN A 37 -7.30 5.97 -0.27
N ILE A 38 -6.67 6.95 -0.93
CA ILE A 38 -5.36 7.48 -0.54
C ILE A 38 -5.58 8.48 0.60
N ASP A 39 -4.79 8.35 1.66
CA ASP A 39 -4.77 9.32 2.75
C ASP A 39 -4.39 10.71 2.21
N LYS A 40 -5.13 11.73 2.65
CA LYS A 40 -5.00 13.11 2.15
C LYS A 40 -3.57 13.64 2.28
N GLN A 41 -2.85 13.26 3.34
CA GLN A 41 -1.49 13.73 3.56
C GLN A 41 -0.51 13.13 2.55
N ILE A 42 -0.72 11.88 2.14
CA ILE A 42 0.07 11.22 1.09
C ILE A 42 -0.28 11.81 -0.27
N GLU A 43 -1.57 12.00 -0.56
CA GLU A 43 -2.02 12.58 -1.83
C GLU A 43 -1.46 14.00 -2.02
N GLN A 44 -1.50 14.83 -0.97
CA GLN A 44 -0.94 16.17 -1.00
C GLN A 44 0.56 16.14 -1.32
N ARG A 45 1.33 15.28 -0.65
CA ARG A 45 2.78 15.13 -0.87
C ARG A 45 3.12 14.64 -2.27
N LEU A 46 2.28 13.79 -2.86
CA LEU A 46 2.45 13.36 -4.26
C LEU A 46 2.20 14.50 -5.25
N ARG A 47 1.22 15.37 -4.97
CA ARG A 47 0.82 16.49 -5.84
C ARG A 47 1.73 17.73 -5.72
N GLU A 48 2.56 17.82 -4.68
CA GLU A 48 3.53 18.91 -4.49
C GLU A 48 4.54 19.03 -5.64
N ASP A 49 4.90 17.90 -6.26
CA ASP A 49 5.78 17.85 -7.42
C ASP A 49 5.03 17.21 -8.60
N PRO A 50 4.70 17.96 -9.66
CA PRO A 50 3.99 17.42 -10.82
C PRO A 50 4.68 16.20 -11.44
N GLN A 51 6.02 16.15 -11.46
CA GLN A 51 6.75 15.01 -12.01
C GLN A 51 6.54 13.75 -11.17
N VAL A 52 6.53 13.88 -9.84
CA VAL A 52 6.23 12.77 -8.93
C VAL A 52 4.82 12.25 -9.17
N TYR A 53 3.85 13.16 -9.30
CA TYR A 53 2.46 12.79 -9.53
C TYR A 53 2.26 12.06 -10.86
N GLU A 54 2.88 12.54 -11.94
CA GLU A 54 2.82 11.88 -13.25
C GLU A 54 3.48 10.50 -13.23
N ASN A 55 4.67 10.36 -12.64
CA ASN A 55 5.33 9.06 -12.51
C ASN A 55 4.48 8.08 -11.69
N PHE A 56 3.91 8.54 -10.58
CA PHE A 56 3.04 7.74 -9.72
C PHE A 56 1.83 7.19 -10.49
N LYS A 57 1.12 8.04 -11.25
CA LYS A 57 -0.03 7.64 -12.06
C LYS A 57 0.33 6.59 -13.12
N ASN A 58 1.56 6.62 -13.63
CA ASN A 58 2.03 5.69 -14.65
C ASN A 58 2.50 4.33 -14.08
N PHE A 59 2.67 4.21 -12.75
CA PHE A 59 2.98 2.91 -12.15
C PHE A 59 1.78 1.95 -12.19
N PRO A 60 2.01 0.63 -12.16
CA PRO A 60 0.93 -0.35 -12.11
C PRO A 60 0.00 -0.12 -10.93
N ALA A 61 -1.32 -0.26 -11.13
CA ALA A 61 -2.32 -0.02 -10.09
C ALA A 61 -2.07 -0.85 -8.82
N LEU A 62 -1.60 -2.09 -8.98
CA LEU A 62 -1.20 -2.94 -7.86
C LEU A 62 -0.04 -2.34 -7.05
N TYR A 63 0.99 -1.81 -7.71
CA TYR A 63 2.12 -1.17 -7.05
C TYR A 63 1.65 0.04 -6.24
N GLN A 64 0.82 0.90 -6.85
CA GLN A 64 0.26 2.07 -6.20
C GLN A 64 -0.46 1.67 -4.90
N ARG A 65 -1.40 0.72 -4.99
CA ARG A 65 -2.17 0.22 -3.82
C ARG A 65 -1.26 -0.33 -2.72
N VAL A 66 -0.38 -1.28 -3.06
CA VAL A 66 0.50 -1.93 -2.08
C VAL A 66 1.40 -0.93 -1.36
N ARG A 67 1.95 0.05 -2.08
CA ARG A 67 2.86 1.04 -1.49
C ARG A 67 2.12 2.03 -0.60
N ILE A 68 1.02 2.58 -1.09
CA ILE A 68 0.20 3.51 -0.33
C ILE A 68 -0.34 2.84 0.93
N ASP A 69 -0.86 1.61 0.84
CA ASP A 69 -1.32 0.85 2.01
C ASP A 69 -0.22 0.64 3.04
N THR A 70 0.99 0.29 2.58
CA THR A 70 2.16 0.09 3.46
C THR A 70 2.57 1.38 4.19
N ILE A 71 2.36 2.54 3.57
CA ILE A 71 2.65 3.85 4.17
C ILE A 71 1.51 4.24 5.12
N GLN A 72 0.27 4.14 4.67
CA GLN A 72 -0.93 4.37 5.49
C GLN A 72 -0.96 3.45 6.72
N SER A 73 -0.34 2.28 6.64
CA SER A 73 -0.38 1.33 7.74
C SER A 73 0.33 1.84 9.01
N VAL A 74 1.23 2.80 8.87
CA VAL A 74 2.04 3.37 9.95
C VAL A 74 1.71 4.82 10.25
N LEU A 75 0.53 5.33 9.85
CA LEU A 75 0.08 6.71 10.12
C LEU A 75 0.18 7.09 11.62
N GLN A 76 -0.05 6.14 12.52
CA GLN A 76 0.04 6.34 13.97
C GLN A 76 1.49 6.40 14.50
N GLN A 77 2.49 6.23 13.64
CA GLN A 77 3.93 6.30 13.95
C GLN A 77 4.57 7.41 13.10
N PRO A 78 4.49 8.69 13.52
CA PRO A 78 4.83 9.83 12.67
C PRO A 78 6.23 9.77 12.05
N GLU A 79 7.25 9.40 12.82
CA GLU A 79 8.63 9.31 12.31
C GLU A 79 8.77 8.22 11.23
N LEU A 80 8.18 7.05 11.45
CA LEU A 80 8.24 5.95 10.49
C LEU A 80 7.40 6.26 9.24
N PHE A 81 6.25 6.90 9.42
CA PHE A 81 5.40 7.38 8.34
C PHE A 81 6.17 8.36 7.44
N GLN A 82 6.75 9.40 8.01
CA GLN A 82 7.52 10.40 7.26
C GLN A 82 8.68 9.76 6.51
N ARG A 83 9.48 8.91 7.18
CA ARG A 83 10.60 8.22 6.54
C ARG A 83 10.17 7.33 5.36
N ARG A 84 9.02 6.66 5.46
CA ARG A 84 8.48 5.83 4.37
C ARG A 84 7.94 6.69 3.24
N LEU A 85 7.23 7.78 3.56
CA LEU A 85 6.68 8.70 2.58
C LEU A 85 7.79 9.41 1.81
N ASP A 86 8.81 9.94 2.48
CA ASP A 86 9.94 10.61 1.82
C ASP A 86 10.71 9.66 0.90
N LYS A 87 10.95 8.43 1.34
CA LYS A 87 11.55 7.40 0.48
C LYS A 87 10.68 7.12 -0.75
N PHE A 88 9.36 7.01 -0.55
CA PHE A 88 8.43 6.77 -1.63
C PHE A 88 8.44 7.90 -2.67
N ILE A 89 8.39 9.16 -2.21
CA ILE A 89 8.48 10.35 -3.07
C ILE A 89 9.82 10.37 -3.82
N ALA A 90 10.94 10.12 -3.15
CA ALA A 90 12.26 10.13 -3.78
C ALA A 90 12.40 9.07 -4.88
N CYS A 91 11.98 7.83 -4.61
CA CYS A 91 11.98 6.77 -5.62
C CYS A 91 11.00 7.08 -6.78
N THR A 92 9.82 7.62 -6.47
CA THR A 92 8.82 7.96 -7.48
C THR A 92 9.29 9.10 -8.38
N LYS A 93 10.00 10.10 -7.82
CA LYS A 93 10.67 11.15 -8.60
C LYS A 93 11.70 10.59 -9.57
N ALA A 94 12.46 9.60 -9.13
CA ALA A 94 13.42 8.88 -9.97
C ALA A 94 12.79 7.87 -10.95
N ASN A 95 11.44 7.79 -11.00
CA ASN A 95 10.68 6.81 -11.76
C ASN A 95 11.07 5.34 -11.45
N GLN A 96 11.38 5.06 -10.18
CA GLN A 96 11.81 3.75 -9.71
C GLN A 96 10.78 3.12 -8.79
N MET A 97 10.35 1.90 -9.15
CA MET A 97 9.55 1.05 -8.26
C MET A 97 10.46 0.26 -7.31
N TYR A 98 10.01 0.01 -6.07
CA TYR A 98 10.79 -0.75 -5.10
C TYR A 98 9.96 -1.64 -4.16
N GLY A 99 10.67 -2.56 -3.51
CA GLY A 99 10.11 -3.55 -2.58
C GLY A 99 9.35 -4.66 -3.31
N GLN A 100 9.00 -5.71 -2.58
CA GLN A 100 8.19 -6.78 -3.14
C GLN A 100 6.74 -6.29 -3.31
N TRP A 101 6.24 -6.27 -4.55
CA TRP A 101 4.88 -5.83 -4.87
C TRP A 101 4.16 -6.69 -5.90
N HIS A 102 4.89 -7.47 -6.72
CA HIS A 102 4.34 -8.22 -7.84
C HIS A 102 4.37 -9.75 -7.67
N ASP A 103 4.64 -10.27 -6.46
CA ASP A 103 4.75 -11.72 -6.16
C ASP A 103 5.41 -12.58 -7.26
N GLY A 104 6.55 -12.12 -7.78
CA GLY A 104 7.27 -12.83 -8.85
C GLY A 104 6.59 -12.83 -10.23
N GLY A 105 5.63 -11.93 -10.46
CA GLY A 105 4.88 -11.78 -11.71
C GLY A 105 3.46 -12.34 -11.66
N ARG A 106 3.10 -13.11 -10.62
CA ARG A 106 1.79 -13.78 -10.51
C ARG A 106 0.60 -12.82 -10.46
N LEU A 107 0.82 -11.58 -10.07
CA LEU A 107 -0.22 -10.57 -9.87
C LEU A 107 -0.29 -9.54 -11.02
N LEU A 108 0.44 -9.77 -12.12
CA LEU A 108 0.43 -8.89 -13.29
C LEU A 108 -0.63 -9.29 -14.35
N GLU A 109 -1.25 -10.47 -14.21
CA GLU A 109 -2.15 -11.07 -15.21
C GLU A 109 -3.63 -11.17 -14.77
N VAL A 110 -4.12 -10.25 -13.94
CA VAL A 110 -5.54 -10.24 -13.51
C VAL A 110 -6.31 -9.06 -14.09
#